data_AF-A0A968TQZ0-F1
#
_entry.id   AF-A0A968TQZ0-F1
#
_cell.length_a   1.000
_cell.length_b   1.000
_cell.length_c   1.000
_cell.angle_alpha   90.00
_cell.angle_beta   90.00
_cell.angle_gamma   90.00
#
_symmetry.space_group_name_H-M   'P 1'
#
loop_
_entity.id
_entity.type
_entity.pdbx_description
1 polymer ?
#
loop_
_entity_poly.entity_id
_entity_poly.type
_entity_poly.pdbx_seq_one_letter_code
_entity_poly.pdbx_strand_id
1 'polypeptide(L)' 'MIRVRAKNYWEVQIDGQSGAVLASAPRWKTLLILIHDGSWFASWVKPWIFLPAGVVAVLLWISGLGIWLLSPVRKRGRR' A
#
# COMPACT_ATOMS: atom_id res chain seq x y z
N MET A 1 2.55 -0.60 27.45
CA MET A 1 3.47 -0.37 26.32
C MET A 1 3.07 0.91 25.59
N ILE A 2 3.95 1.91 25.61
CA ILE A 2 3.78 3.19 24.92
C ILE A 2 4.72 3.19 23.71
N ARG A 3 4.25 3.68 22.56
CA ARG A 3 5.07 3.79 21.35
C ARG A 3 5.10 5.24 20.89
N VAL A 4 6.29 5.83 20.87
CA VAL A 4 6.51 7.21 20.43
C VAL A 4 7.14 7.17 19.04
N ARG A 5 6.55 7.92 18.11
CA ARG A 5 7.07 8.06 16.76
C ARG A 5 7.61 9.47 16.56
N ALA A 6 8.89 9.56 16.22
CA ALA A 6 9.51 10.81 15.81
C ALA A 6 9.25 11.08 14.31
N LYS A 7 9.33 12.35 13.91
CA LYS A 7 9.11 12.79 12.52
C LYS A 7 10.14 12.21 11.53
N ASN A 8 11.29 11.74 12.02
CA ASN A 8 12.36 11.12 11.24
C ASN A 8 12.24 9.58 11.13
N TYR A 9 11.03 9.03 11.33
CA TYR A 9 10.75 7.59 11.23
C TYR A 9 11.42 6.72 12.30
N TRP A 10 11.92 7.33 13.37
CA TRP A 10 12.41 6.62 14.54
C TRP A 10 11.25 6.24 15.45
N GLU A 11 11.20 4.97 15.88
CA GLU A 11 10.20 4.46 16.82
C GLU A 11 10.88 4.03 18.12
N VAL A 12 10.37 4.54 19.25
CA VAL A 12 10.80 4.14 20.58
C VAL A 12 9.63 3.50 21.30
N GLN A 13 9.86 2.31 21.85
CA GLN A 13 8.90 1.55 22.62
C GLN A 13 9.29 1.59 24.09
N ILE A 14 8.37 2.03 24.92
CA ILE A 14 8.58 2.28 26.34
C ILE A 14 7.58 1.42 27.12
N ASP A 15 8.05 0.78 28.19
CA ASP A 15 7.15 0.14 29.14
C ASP A 15 6.37 1.21 29.92
N GLY A 16 5.05 1.07 29.96
CA GLY A 16 4.17 2.08 30.57
C GLY A 16 4.18 2.07 32.09
N GLN A 17 4.71 1.01 32.70
CA GLN A 17 4.73 0.83 34.15
C GLN A 17 6.10 1.16 34.74
N SER A 18 7.18 0.65 34.16
CA SER A 18 8.56 0.88 34.63
C SER A 18 9.26 2.07 33.97
N GLY A 19 8.76 2.56 32.82
CA GLY A 19 9.44 3.58 32.02
C GLY A 19 10.66 3.06 31.26
N ALA A 20 10.96 1.77 31.31
CA ALA A 20 12.09 1.18 30.60
C ALA A 20 11.92 1.25 29.08
N VAL A 21 13.00 1.57 28.36
CA VAL A 21 13.03 1.49 26.89
C VAL A 21 13.18 0.03 26.48
N LEU A 22 12.13 -0.51 25.85
CA LEU A 22 12.09 -1.90 25.38
C LEU A 22 12.73 -2.04 24.00
N ALA A 23 12.52 -1.07 23.11
CA ALA A 23 13.06 -1.08 21.76
C ALA A 23 13.22 0.34 21.20
N SER A 24 14.27 0.54 20.41
CA SER A 24 14.57 1.81 19.74
C SER A 24 15.18 1.49 18.38
N ALA A 25 14.45 1.77 17.29
CA ALA A 25 14.91 1.45 15.95
C ALA A 25 14.28 2.34 14.86
N PRO A 26 14.96 2.54 13.73
CA PRO A 26 14.36 3.14 12.55
C PRO A 26 13.32 2.21 11.93
N ARG A 27 12.16 2.76 11.57
CA ARG A 27 11.06 1.99 10.98
C ARG A 27 11.01 2.14 9.46
N TRP A 28 11.81 1.31 8.80
CA TRP A 28 11.88 1.22 7.33
C TRP A 28 10.53 0.97 6.66
N LYS A 29 9.63 0.21 7.32
CA LYS A 29 8.27 -0.01 6.80
C LYS A 29 7.52 1.30 6.57
N THR A 30 7.74 2.34 7.38
CA THR A 30 7.08 3.64 7.19
C THR A 30 7.51 4.30 5.90
N LEU A 31 8.81 4.26 5.57
CA LEU A 31 9.31 4.81 4.32
C LEU A 31 8.69 4.09 3.12
N LEU A 32 8.69 2.76 3.12
CA LEU A 32 8.10 1.97 2.04
C LEU A 32 6.60 2.24 1.87
N ILE A 33 5.87 2.44 2.97
CA ILE A 33 4.45 2.79 2.94
C ILE A 33 4.23 4.17 2.30
N LEU A 34 5.05 5.17 2.66
CA LEU A 34 4.94 6.52 2.10
C LEU A 34 5.29 6.57 0.61
N ILE A 35 6.24 5.75 0.18
CA ILE A 35 6.58 5.62 -1.25
C ILE A 35 5.44 4.89 -1.98
N HIS A 36 4.93 3.80 -1.39
CA HIS A 36 3.87 2.99 -2.00
C HIS A 36 2.54 3.72 -2.13
N ASP A 37 2.21 4.64 -1.22
CA ASP A 37 0.99 5.42 -1.30
C ASP A 37 1.17 6.79 -1.98
N GLY A 38 2.39 7.07 -2.48
CA GLY A 38 2.75 8.29 -3.19
C GLY A 38 2.91 9.54 -2.31
N SER A 39 2.63 9.44 -1.00
CA SER A 39 2.70 10.59 -0.09
C SER A 39 4.11 11.03 0.24
N TRP A 40 5.12 10.19 -0.05
CA TRP A 40 6.54 10.57 0.03
C TRP A 40 6.91 11.69 -0.94
N PHE A 41 6.27 11.75 -2.12
CA PHE A 41 6.58 12.74 -3.15
C PHE A 41 5.86 14.07 -2.89
N ALA A 42 4.54 14.03 -2.77
CA ALA A 42 3.73 15.18 -2.38
C ALA A 42 2.34 14.72 -1.90
N SER A 43 1.68 15.53 -1.07
CA SER A 43 0.34 15.24 -0.56
C SER A 43 -0.72 15.09 -1.65
N TRP A 44 -0.55 15.78 -2.78
CA TRP A 44 -1.49 15.75 -3.91
C TRP A 44 -1.27 14.56 -4.85
N VAL A 45 -0.09 13.92 -4.84
CA VAL A 45 0.22 12.77 -5.72
C VAL A 45 -0.70 11.58 -5.39
N LYS A 46 -1.00 11.37 -4.12
CA LYS A 46 -1.88 10.30 -3.65
C LYS A 46 -3.30 10.37 -4.25
N PRO A 47 -4.04 11.48 -4.12
CA PRO A 47 -5.39 11.58 -4.69
C PRO A 47 -5.42 11.72 -6.22
N TRP A 48 -4.40 12.31 -6.86
CA TRP A 48 -4.48 12.65 -8.29
C TRP A 48 -3.75 11.70 -9.23
N ILE A 49 -2.75 10.95 -8.74
CA ILE A 49 -1.98 10.03 -9.57
C ILE A 49 -2.28 8.58 -9.16
N PHE A 50 -2.06 8.24 -7.89
CA PHE A 50 -2.22 6.86 -7.42
C PHE A 50 -3.67 6.38 -7.46
N LEU A 51 -4.62 7.22 -7.07
CA LEU A 51 -6.03 6.84 -7.05
C LEU A 51 -6.59 6.61 -8.48
N PRO A 52 -6.39 7.51 -9.46
CA PRO A 52 -6.79 7.23 -10.85
C PRO A 52 -6.05 6.04 -11.46
N ALA A 53 -4.75 5.89 -11.20
CA ALA A 53 -3.99 4.73 -11.67
C ALA A 53 -4.55 3.41 -11.10
N GLY A 54 -4.94 3.39 -9.82
CA GLY A 54 -5.60 2.25 -9.19
C GLY A 54 -6.94 1.91 -9.86
N VAL A 55 -7.75 2.91 -10.19
CA VAL A 55 -9.02 2.71 -10.93
C VAL A 55 -8.75 2.09 -12.30
N VAL A 56 -7.80 2.62 -13.07
CA VAL A 56 -7.42 2.08 -14.38
C VAL A 56 -6.92 0.64 -14.24
N ALA A 57 -6.09 0.34 -13.23
CA ALA A 57 -5.60 -1.01 -12.98
C ALA A 57 -6.75 -1.99 -12.67
N VAL A 58 -7.75 -1.58 -11.88
CA VAL A 58 -8.94 -2.39 -11.61
C VAL A 58 -9.76 -2.63 -12.88
N LEU A 59 -9.97 -1.60 -13.71
CA LEU A 59 -10.69 -1.74 -14.97
C LEU A 59 -9.97 -2.71 -15.92
N LEU A 60 -8.65 -2.60 -16.03
CA LEU A 60 -7.83 -3.52 -16.82
C LEU A 60 -7.93 -4.94 -16.28
N TRP A 61 -7.85 -5.13 -14.96
CA TRP A 61 -7.99 -6.45 -14.34
C TRP A 61 -9.36 -7.09 -14.61
N ILE A 62 -10.45 -6.32 -14.48
CA ILE A 62 -11.82 -6.77 -14.80
C ILE A 62 -11.95 -7.12 -16.28
N SER A 63 -11.40 -6.29 -17.17
CA SER A 63 -11.43 -6.57 -18.61
C SER A 63 -10.67 -7.86 -18.96
N GLY A 64 -9.51 -8.09 -18.34
CA GLY A 64 -8.72 -9.31 -18.49
C GLY A 64 -9.46 -10.55 -18.01
N LEU A 65 -10.12 -10.46 -16.85
CA LEU A 65 -11.02 -11.50 -16.33
C LEU A 65 -12.18 -11.78 -17.30
N GLY A 66 -12.80 -10.74 -17.85
CA GLY A 66 -13.88 -10.88 -18.83
C GLY A 66 -13.43 -11.66 -20.07
N ILE A 67 -12.26 -11.33 -20.62
CA ILE A 67 -11.68 -12.06 -21.75
C ILE A 67 -11.37 -13.51 -21.37
N TRP A 68 -10.79 -13.74 -20.19
CA TRP A 68 -10.46 -15.08 -19.71
C TRP A 68 -11.69 -15.97 -19.55
N LEU A 69 -12.79 -15.43 -19.00
CA LEU A 69 -14.07 -16.16 -18.83
C LEU A 69 -14.78 -16.44 -20.16
N LEU A 70 -14.73 -15.50 -21.12
CA LEU A 70 -15.44 -15.62 -22.41
C LEU A 70 -14.65 -16.43 -23.45
N SER A 71 -13.33 -16.53 -23.33
CA SER A 71 -12.45 -17.21 -24.28
C SER A 71 -12.79 -18.71 -24.51
N PRO A 72 -13.09 -19.53 -23.47
CA PRO A 72 -13.46 -20.94 -23.66
C PRO A 72 -14.78 -21.11 -24.42
N VAL A 73 -15.77 -20.25 -24.16
CA VAL A 73 -17.10 -20.29 -24.80
C VAL A 73 -16.99 -19.99 -26.29
N ARG A 74 -16.17 -19.00 -26.65
CA ARG A 74 -15.97 -18.56 -28.03
C ARG A 74 -15.21 -19.56 -28.90
N LYS A 75 -14.36 -20.40 -28.30
CA LYS A 75 -13.68 -21.51 -29.01
C LYS A 75 -14.59 -22.71 -29.24
N ARG A 76 -15.64 -22.88 -28.43
CA ARG A 76 -16.58 -24.01 -28.53
C ARG A 76 -17.68 -23.83 -29.59
N GLY A 77 -18.08 -22.59 -29.89
CA GLY A 77 -19.01 -22.28 -30.99
C GLY A 77 -18.34 -22.13 -32.37
N ARG A 78 -17.03 -22.36 -32.47
CA ARG A 78 -16.22 -22.24 -33.70
C ARG A 78 -15.64 -23.58 -34.16
N ARG A 79 -15.94 -24.67 -33.46
CA ARG A 79 -15.75 -26.07 -33.87
C ARG A 79 -17.11 -26.67 -34.15
#